data_AF-A0A7W9SLM2-F1
#
_entry.id   AF-A0A7W9SLM2-F1
#
_cell.length_a   1.000
_cell.length_b   1.000
_cell.length_c   1.000
_cell.angle_alpha   90.00
_cell.angle_beta   90.00
_cell.angle_gamma   90.00
#
_symmetry.space_group_name_H-M   'P 1'
#
loop_
_entity.id
_entity.type
_entity.pdbx_description
1 polymer ?
#
loop_
_entity_poly.entity_id
_entity_poly.type
_entity_poly.pdbx_seq_one_letter_code
_entity_poly.pdbx_strand_id
1 'polypeptide(L)'
;MSEKPLQRRIADRGFPSVFQAWNPADEPAGVGADAMLARHDLIFHSPEFFGLRWSKQPTGLAEGFTPESVLAAQKRRAALLFRNPNTVLIAEIRYRDAHTSYLPEDHPWWKRGKDGKRVPGWEEGGYFLLDFASPAFRQQVATQAKAAVASGAVDGVMLDWWDDDDDHLALARAVREAIGPGALILANANDRQTPRTAPLVNGFFMECYRSQTPADWRRIATTLEWAQKNLRQPRINCVESWWHKSRDDRQLMRLVSTLTLCLSDGYCLFSDPNSLPKPDHLHRWYDFWNKSLGKPLERGTPLGMAERGHPLGWYRDFDRGRVVCVLPDAKPFEIQLDVPHKSAATGKVSKTHTVPPGDGDLLLVEGRINPSSGAIT
;
A
#
# COMPACT_ATOMS: atom_id res chain seq x y z
N MET A 1 -17.69 6.43 20.47
CA MET A 1 -17.99 7.10 19.19
C MET A 1 -18.33 6.01 18.17
N SER A 2 -19.23 6.27 17.23
CA SER A 2 -19.50 5.31 16.13
C SER A 2 -18.32 5.25 15.17
N GLU A 3 -18.06 4.08 14.59
CA GLU A 3 -17.08 3.97 13.50
C GLU A 3 -17.55 4.78 12.28
N LYS A 4 -16.63 5.51 11.64
CA LYS A 4 -16.88 6.19 10.37
C LYS A 4 -17.09 5.18 9.22
N PRO A 5 -17.97 5.43 8.24
CA PRO A 5 -18.03 4.64 7.02
C PRO A 5 -16.67 4.55 6.30
N LEU A 6 -16.34 3.39 5.74
CA LEU A 6 -15.02 3.11 5.13
C LEU A 6 -14.60 4.12 4.05
N GLN A 7 -15.55 4.59 3.23
CA GLN A 7 -15.30 5.62 2.22
C GLN A 7 -14.89 6.96 2.85
N ARG A 8 -15.50 7.33 3.99
CA ARG A 8 -15.13 8.53 4.76
C ARG A 8 -13.80 8.34 5.46
N ARG A 9 -13.52 7.14 5.98
CA ARG A 9 -12.21 6.80 6.55
C ARG A 9 -11.07 7.02 5.53
N ILE A 10 -11.21 6.51 4.31
CA ILE A 10 -10.23 6.71 3.22
C ILE A 10 -10.13 8.19 2.79
N ALA A 11 -11.25 8.91 2.67
CA ALA A 11 -11.27 10.29 2.20
C ALA A 11 -10.86 11.33 3.27
N ASP A 12 -11.15 11.07 4.55
CA ASP A 12 -10.96 12.03 5.64
C ASP A 12 -9.52 12.05 6.18
N ARG A 13 -8.67 11.07 5.85
CA ARG A 13 -7.28 10.96 6.33
C ARG A 13 -6.34 12.11 5.94
N GLY A 14 -5.21 12.22 6.62
CA GLY A 14 -4.18 13.23 6.36
C GLY A 14 -3.26 12.84 5.20
N PHE A 15 -2.41 13.78 4.79
CA PHE A 15 -1.32 13.54 3.85
C PHE A 15 -0.01 14.21 4.37
N PRO A 16 1.17 13.57 4.25
CA PRO A 16 1.42 12.24 3.68
C PRO A 16 0.70 11.11 4.43
N SER A 17 0.46 10.01 3.73
CA SER A 17 -0.30 8.87 4.24
C SER A 17 0.53 7.61 4.02
N VAL A 18 0.77 6.84 5.08
CA VAL A 18 1.76 5.76 5.13
C VAL A 18 1.05 4.43 5.41
N PHE A 19 1.50 3.34 4.79
CA PHE A 19 0.97 2.00 5.06
C PHE A 19 2.01 1.06 5.68
N GLN A 20 1.54 0.00 6.32
CA GLN A 20 2.36 -1.11 6.79
C GLN A 20 2.08 -2.37 5.93
N ALA A 21 3.12 -2.90 5.29
CA ALA A 21 3.14 -4.19 4.61
C ALA A 21 3.72 -5.25 5.54
N TRP A 22 2.85 -6.07 6.15
CA TRP A 22 3.22 -7.09 7.14
C TRP A 22 4.05 -6.56 8.33
N ASN A 23 5.37 -6.45 8.18
CA ASN A 23 6.31 -6.19 9.25
C ASN A 23 6.27 -4.73 9.76
N PRO A 24 6.54 -4.49 11.06
CA PRO A 24 6.31 -3.21 11.71
C PRO A 24 7.36 -2.14 11.40
N ALA A 25 6.97 -0.88 11.65
CA ALA A 25 7.92 0.22 11.83
C ALA A 25 8.83 -0.03 13.05
N ASP A 26 10.05 0.50 13.02
CA ASP A 26 10.91 0.64 14.20
C ASP A 26 10.13 1.34 15.33
N GLU A 27 10.05 0.71 16.51
CA GLU A 27 9.41 1.29 17.69
C GLU A 27 10.41 2.13 18.50
N PRO A 28 10.24 3.46 18.59
CA PRO A 28 11.05 4.26 19.51
C PRO A 28 10.67 3.94 20.96
N ALA A 29 11.66 3.89 21.85
CA ALA A 29 11.47 3.57 23.26
C ALA A 29 10.36 4.44 23.89
N GLY A 30 9.36 3.78 24.50
CA GLY A 30 8.24 4.43 25.18
C GLY A 30 7.04 4.80 24.30
N VAL A 31 7.07 4.51 22.99
CA VAL A 31 5.90 4.74 22.11
C VAL A 31 4.88 3.60 22.20
N GLY A 32 5.32 2.35 22.20
CA GLY A 32 4.44 1.16 22.21
C GLY A 32 3.98 0.75 20.81
N ALA A 33 4.06 -0.55 20.51
CA ALA A 33 3.69 -1.13 19.22
C ALA A 33 2.31 -0.69 18.70
N ASP A 34 1.26 -0.68 19.54
CA ASP A 34 -0.08 -0.23 19.13
C ASP A 34 -0.15 1.26 18.76
N ALA A 35 0.73 2.11 19.33
CA ALA A 35 0.80 3.52 18.96
C ALA A 35 1.61 3.73 17.67
N MET A 36 2.64 2.92 17.42
CA MET A 36 3.32 2.89 16.13
C MET A 36 2.42 2.36 15.02
N LEU A 37 1.67 1.30 15.27
CA LEU A 37 0.70 0.73 14.34
C LEU A 37 -0.35 1.78 13.94
N ALA A 38 -0.86 2.55 14.91
CA ALA A 38 -1.83 3.62 14.69
C ALA A 38 -1.30 4.82 13.87
N ARG A 39 0.00 4.94 13.62
CA ARG A 39 0.53 5.97 12.71
C ARG A 39 0.23 5.67 11.23
N HIS A 40 -0.08 4.42 10.89
CA HIS A 40 -0.40 4.02 9.54
C HIS A 40 -1.88 4.27 9.21
N ASP A 41 -2.12 4.73 7.98
CA ASP A 41 -3.47 4.89 7.43
C ASP A 41 -3.91 3.68 6.58
N LEU A 42 -3.07 2.65 6.44
CA LEU A 42 -3.44 1.33 5.93
C LEU A 42 -2.47 0.28 6.50
N ILE A 43 -2.99 -0.86 6.91
CA ILE A 43 -2.22 -2.01 7.39
C ILE A 43 -2.75 -3.24 6.69
N PHE A 44 -1.86 -4.02 6.07
CA PHE A 44 -2.18 -5.37 5.63
C PHE A 44 -1.26 -6.42 6.26
N HIS A 45 -1.84 -7.54 6.66
CA HIS A 45 -1.16 -8.68 7.29
C HIS A 45 -2.06 -9.92 7.18
N SER A 46 -1.52 -11.10 7.49
CA SER A 46 -2.34 -12.29 7.78
C SER A 46 -3.44 -12.05 8.85
N PRO A 47 -4.54 -12.83 8.86
CA PRO A 47 -5.65 -12.67 9.82
C PRO A 47 -5.23 -12.74 11.30
N GLU A 48 -4.21 -13.53 11.61
CA GLU A 48 -3.73 -13.79 12.97
C GLU A 48 -3.16 -12.52 13.64
N PHE A 49 -2.56 -11.60 12.87
CA PHE A 49 -2.07 -10.32 13.37
C PHE A 49 -3.20 -9.40 13.87
N PHE A 50 -4.39 -9.51 13.28
CA PHE A 50 -5.59 -8.84 13.75
C PHE A 50 -6.24 -9.56 14.94
N GLY A 51 -5.70 -10.71 15.36
CA GLY A 51 -6.20 -11.51 16.49
C GLY A 51 -7.20 -12.60 16.12
N LEU A 52 -7.45 -12.82 14.82
CA LEU A 52 -8.31 -13.91 14.34
C LEU A 52 -7.58 -15.25 14.43
N ARG A 53 -8.31 -16.35 14.68
CA ARG A 53 -7.76 -17.72 14.68
C ARG A 53 -8.66 -18.63 13.88
N TRP A 54 -8.12 -19.28 12.84
CA TRP A 54 -8.86 -20.23 12.01
C TRP A 54 -9.53 -21.30 12.86
N SER A 55 -10.77 -21.65 12.52
CA SER A 55 -11.59 -22.60 13.28
C SER A 55 -11.16 -24.06 13.13
N LYS A 56 -10.25 -24.36 12.20
CA LYS A 56 -9.82 -25.71 11.83
C LYS A 56 -8.34 -25.72 11.45
N GLN A 57 -7.70 -26.86 11.69
CA GLN A 57 -6.38 -27.19 11.18
C GLN A 57 -6.48 -28.38 10.21
N PRO A 58 -5.63 -28.46 9.16
CA PRO A 58 -4.71 -27.41 8.73
C PRO A 58 -5.46 -26.18 8.16
N THR A 59 -4.87 -24.99 8.26
CA THR A 59 -5.58 -23.71 8.05
C THR A 59 -6.18 -23.54 6.66
N GLY A 60 -5.62 -24.14 5.61
CA GLY A 60 -6.17 -24.10 4.26
C GLY A 60 -7.53 -24.80 4.12
N LEU A 61 -7.93 -25.64 5.09
CA LEU A 61 -9.25 -26.27 5.16
C LEU A 61 -10.23 -25.54 6.09
N ALA A 62 -9.87 -24.37 6.64
CA ALA A 62 -10.74 -23.59 7.51
C ALA A 62 -11.64 -22.65 6.71
N GLU A 63 -12.93 -22.62 7.04
CA GLU A 63 -13.96 -21.79 6.39
C GLU A 63 -14.34 -20.56 7.23
N GLY A 64 -13.71 -20.39 8.41
CA GLY A 64 -14.02 -19.32 9.34
C GLY A 64 -13.06 -19.28 10.54
N PHE A 65 -13.40 -18.44 11.52
CA PHE A 65 -12.58 -18.18 12.71
C PHE A 65 -13.30 -18.61 14.00
N THR A 66 -12.56 -18.85 15.09
CA THR A 66 -13.16 -19.14 16.40
C THR A 66 -13.94 -17.89 16.91
N PRO A 67 -15.16 -18.03 17.46
CA PRO A 67 -15.97 -16.88 17.89
C PRO A 67 -15.24 -15.94 18.87
N GLU A 68 -14.43 -16.51 19.77
CA GLU A 68 -13.65 -15.76 20.76
C GLU A 68 -12.56 -14.92 20.09
N SER A 69 -11.95 -15.44 19.02
CA SER A 69 -10.96 -14.70 18.23
C SER A 69 -11.58 -13.56 17.43
N VAL A 70 -12.81 -13.73 16.92
CA VAL A 70 -13.56 -12.65 16.26
C VAL A 70 -13.84 -11.51 17.24
N LEU A 71 -14.34 -11.83 18.45
CA LEU A 71 -14.59 -10.83 19.49
C LEU A 71 -13.30 -10.13 19.96
N ALA A 72 -12.18 -10.83 20.03
CA ALA A 72 -10.88 -10.24 20.35
C ALA A 72 -10.39 -9.30 19.23
N ALA A 73 -10.51 -9.72 17.97
CA ALA A 73 -10.11 -8.94 16.81
C ALA A 73 -10.93 -7.66 16.63
N GLN A 74 -12.25 -7.73 16.85
CA GLN A 74 -13.14 -6.56 16.88
C GLN A 74 -12.73 -5.55 17.97
N LYS A 75 -12.32 -6.02 19.16
CA LYS A 75 -11.79 -5.14 20.23
C LYS A 75 -10.46 -4.50 19.83
N ARG A 76 -9.54 -5.25 19.20
CA ARG A 76 -8.26 -4.72 18.67
C ARG A 76 -8.49 -3.65 17.61
N ARG A 77 -9.40 -3.91 16.66
CA ARG A 77 -9.88 -2.91 15.68
C ARG A 77 -10.42 -1.65 16.36
N ALA A 78 -11.32 -1.78 17.32
CA ALA A 78 -11.92 -0.64 18.01
C ALA A 78 -10.87 0.21 18.77
N ALA A 79 -9.89 -0.44 19.41
CA ALA A 79 -8.79 0.24 20.08
C ALA A 79 -7.84 0.97 19.10
N LEU A 80 -7.60 0.40 17.92
CA LEU A 80 -6.79 1.00 16.87
C LEU A 80 -7.52 2.19 16.21
N LEU A 81 -8.81 2.03 15.90
CA LEU A 81 -9.66 3.11 15.37
C LEU A 81 -9.92 4.24 16.36
N PHE A 82 -9.79 3.99 17.66
CA PHE A 82 -9.78 5.07 18.66
C PHE A 82 -8.53 5.94 18.56
N ARG A 83 -7.38 5.37 18.17
CA ARG A 83 -6.10 6.09 17.99
C ARG A 83 -6.00 6.77 16.63
N ASN A 84 -6.36 6.07 15.55
CA ASN A 84 -6.50 6.63 14.20
C ASN A 84 -7.89 6.27 13.63
N PRO A 85 -8.85 7.22 13.64
CA PRO A 85 -10.24 6.95 13.24
C PRO A 85 -10.44 6.68 11.75
N ASN A 86 -9.36 6.65 10.96
CA ASN A 86 -9.40 6.34 9.54
C ASN A 86 -8.94 4.90 9.23
N THR A 87 -8.32 4.15 10.15
CA THR A 87 -7.66 2.85 9.84
C THR A 87 -6.78 3.02 8.61
N VAL A 88 -6.65 2.11 7.61
CA VAL A 88 -7.44 0.96 7.13
C VAL A 88 -6.84 -0.40 7.50
N LEU A 89 -7.65 -1.47 7.58
CA LEU A 89 -7.21 -2.83 7.94
C LEU A 89 -7.56 -3.84 6.84
N ILE A 90 -6.59 -4.62 6.35
CA ILE A 90 -6.77 -5.57 5.25
C ILE A 90 -6.14 -6.93 5.62
N ALA A 91 -6.85 -8.04 5.41
CA ALA A 91 -6.32 -9.39 5.66
C ALA A 91 -5.72 -10.02 4.39
N GLU A 92 -4.45 -10.43 4.43
CA GLU A 92 -3.87 -11.32 3.41
C GLU A 92 -4.62 -12.66 3.42
N ILE A 93 -5.11 -13.10 2.26
CA ILE A 93 -5.68 -14.44 2.08
C ILE A 93 -4.78 -15.24 1.14
N ARG A 94 -4.31 -16.39 1.62
CA ARG A 94 -3.28 -17.18 0.96
C ARG A 94 -3.84 -17.99 -0.21
N TYR A 95 -3.31 -17.75 -1.41
CA TYR A 95 -3.76 -18.45 -2.63
C TYR A 95 -2.64 -18.91 -3.58
N ARG A 96 -1.48 -18.24 -3.63
CA ARG A 96 -0.38 -18.61 -4.55
C ARG A 96 0.37 -19.83 -4.06
N ASP A 97 0.85 -19.78 -2.82
CA ASP A 97 1.70 -20.78 -2.21
C ASP A 97 1.52 -20.80 -0.69
N ALA A 98 1.91 -21.89 -0.05
CA ALA A 98 1.92 -21.99 1.40
C ALA A 98 2.92 -23.01 1.93
N HIS A 99 3.27 -22.85 3.21
CA HIS A 99 4.06 -23.83 3.94
C HIS A 99 3.36 -25.19 4.00
N THR A 100 4.12 -26.28 4.04
CA THR A 100 3.64 -27.68 4.10
C THR A 100 2.51 -27.96 5.11
N SER A 101 2.42 -27.20 6.20
CA SER A 101 1.38 -27.30 7.23
C SER A 101 0.01 -26.73 6.84
N TYR A 102 -0.13 -26.10 5.67
CA TYR A 102 -1.36 -25.43 5.22
C TYR A 102 -2.46 -26.40 4.73
N LEU A 103 -2.06 -27.55 4.20
CA LEU A 103 -2.95 -28.62 3.71
C LEU A 103 -2.29 -29.99 3.94
N PRO A 104 -3.05 -31.10 3.99
CA PRO A 104 -2.47 -32.45 3.96
C PRO A 104 -1.57 -32.64 2.72
N GLU A 105 -0.53 -33.46 2.81
CA GLU A 105 0.46 -33.61 1.72
C GLU A 105 -0.17 -34.01 0.37
N ASP A 106 -1.14 -34.93 0.39
CA ASP A 106 -1.82 -35.43 -0.80
C ASP A 106 -3.02 -34.59 -1.26
N HIS A 107 -3.25 -33.42 -0.65
CA HIS A 107 -4.42 -32.60 -0.99
C HIS A 107 -4.40 -32.16 -2.47
N PRO A 108 -5.53 -32.26 -3.21
CA PRO A 108 -5.59 -31.90 -4.63
C PRO A 108 -5.46 -30.41 -4.92
N TRP A 109 -5.37 -29.56 -3.88
CA TRP A 109 -5.13 -28.12 -4.03
C TRP A 109 -3.64 -27.74 -4.01
N TRP A 110 -2.72 -28.68 -3.80
CA TRP A 110 -1.32 -28.44 -4.13
C TRP A 110 -1.13 -28.49 -5.64
N LYS A 111 -0.48 -27.48 -6.22
CA LYS A 111 -0.09 -27.51 -7.63
C LYS A 111 0.97 -28.58 -7.82
N ARG A 112 0.75 -29.47 -8.79
CA ARG A 112 1.66 -30.58 -9.09
C ARG A 112 2.26 -30.49 -10.48
N GLY A 113 3.53 -30.88 -10.59
CA GLY A 113 4.24 -31.00 -11.85
C GLY A 113 3.80 -32.24 -12.64
N LYS A 114 4.35 -32.41 -13.86
CA LYS A 114 4.11 -33.59 -14.71
C LYS A 114 4.60 -34.90 -14.06
N ASP A 115 5.50 -34.82 -13.08
CA ASP A 115 6.01 -35.93 -12.28
C ASP A 115 5.15 -36.22 -11.02
N GLY A 116 4.02 -35.53 -10.86
CA GLY A 116 3.12 -35.67 -9.71
C GLY A 116 3.60 -35.01 -8.41
N LYS A 117 4.80 -34.40 -8.38
CA LYS A 117 5.34 -33.74 -7.18
C LYS A 117 4.78 -32.34 -7.02
N ARG A 118 4.70 -31.87 -5.77
CA ARG A 118 4.31 -30.49 -5.44
C ARG A 118 5.33 -29.52 -6.05
N VAL A 119 4.86 -28.47 -6.74
CA VAL A 119 5.73 -27.46 -7.35
C VAL A 119 6.20 -26.48 -6.27
N PRO A 120 7.52 -26.23 -6.08
CA PRO A 120 8.00 -25.23 -5.13
C PRO A 120 7.46 -23.83 -5.45
N GLY A 121 7.07 -23.06 -4.42
CA GLY A 121 6.60 -21.68 -4.56
C GLY A 121 7.73 -20.64 -4.45
N TRP A 122 8.73 -20.98 -3.65
CA TRP A 122 9.96 -20.22 -3.40
C TRP A 122 11.14 -21.20 -3.35
N GLU A 123 12.36 -20.71 -3.60
CA GLU A 123 13.59 -21.50 -3.44
C GLU A 123 13.92 -21.71 -1.95
N GLU A 124 13.46 -20.81 -1.09
CA GLU A 124 13.56 -20.89 0.36
C GLU A 124 12.56 -21.93 0.91
N GLY A 125 13.10 -22.91 1.62
CA GLY A 125 12.46 -24.21 1.79
C GLY A 125 11.12 -24.22 2.55
N GLY A 126 10.20 -25.06 2.08
CA GLY A 126 8.97 -25.43 2.79
C GLY A 126 7.67 -24.90 2.15
N TYR A 127 7.77 -23.96 1.20
CA TYR A 127 6.61 -23.37 0.51
C TYR A 127 6.37 -24.01 -0.87
N PHE A 128 5.12 -24.41 -1.11
CA PHE A 128 4.69 -25.04 -2.36
C PHE A 128 3.51 -24.28 -2.97
N LEU A 129 3.48 -24.20 -4.30
CA LEU A 129 2.40 -23.58 -5.06
C LEU A 129 1.07 -24.32 -4.79
N LEU A 130 0.01 -23.53 -4.68
CA LEU A 130 -1.37 -23.96 -4.59
C LEU A 130 -2.03 -23.83 -5.97
N ASP A 131 -2.98 -24.71 -6.28
CA ASP A 131 -3.59 -24.75 -7.60
C ASP A 131 -4.83 -23.86 -7.71
N PHE A 132 -4.63 -22.54 -7.77
CA PHE A 132 -5.71 -21.56 -7.94
C PHE A 132 -6.35 -21.57 -9.35
N ALA A 133 -5.89 -22.45 -10.24
CA ALA A 133 -6.63 -22.83 -11.44
C ALA A 133 -7.86 -23.71 -11.10
N SER A 134 -7.77 -24.50 -10.02
CA SER A 134 -8.86 -25.35 -9.54
C SER A 134 -10.06 -24.51 -9.07
N PRO A 135 -11.26 -24.67 -9.66
CA PRO A 135 -12.46 -23.96 -9.21
C PRO A 135 -12.80 -24.23 -7.74
N ALA A 136 -12.55 -25.44 -7.25
CA ALA A 136 -12.76 -25.81 -5.85
C ALA A 136 -11.82 -25.05 -4.90
N PHE A 137 -10.56 -24.86 -5.28
CA PHE A 137 -9.63 -24.09 -4.45
C PHE A 137 -9.93 -22.58 -4.51
N ARG A 138 -10.29 -22.04 -5.68
CA ARG A 138 -10.78 -20.63 -5.78
C ARG A 138 -11.98 -20.38 -4.88
N GLN A 139 -12.91 -21.33 -4.82
CA GLN A 139 -14.06 -21.23 -3.91
C GLN A 139 -13.63 -21.23 -2.44
N GLN A 140 -12.62 -22.02 -2.06
CA GLN A 140 -12.07 -21.99 -0.70
C GLN A 140 -11.43 -20.63 -0.35
N VAL A 141 -10.62 -20.07 -1.25
CA VAL A 141 -10.02 -18.74 -1.07
C VAL A 141 -11.10 -17.67 -0.93
N ALA A 142 -12.17 -17.76 -1.73
CA ALA A 142 -13.32 -16.87 -1.63
C ALA A 142 -14.08 -17.03 -0.30
N THR A 143 -14.25 -18.26 0.20
CA THR A 143 -14.84 -18.53 1.52
C THR A 143 -14.00 -17.93 2.65
N GLN A 144 -12.68 -18.09 2.61
CA GLN A 144 -11.76 -17.51 3.58
C GLN A 144 -11.77 -15.97 3.56
N ALA A 145 -11.78 -15.37 2.36
CA ALA A 145 -11.91 -13.93 2.20
C ALA A 145 -13.25 -13.41 2.76
N LYS A 146 -14.35 -14.12 2.51
CA LYS A 146 -15.67 -13.82 3.07
C LYS A 146 -15.66 -13.89 4.59
N ALA A 147 -15.04 -14.92 5.18
CA ALA A 147 -14.91 -15.03 6.64
C ALA A 147 -14.11 -13.87 7.25
N ALA A 148 -13.02 -13.43 6.59
CA ALA A 148 -12.20 -12.32 7.08
C ALA A 148 -13.01 -11.02 7.13
N VAL A 149 -13.72 -10.69 6.05
CA VAL A 149 -14.58 -9.50 5.99
C VAL A 149 -15.78 -9.63 6.94
N ALA A 150 -16.46 -10.77 6.98
CA ALA A 150 -17.62 -11.00 7.83
C ALA A 150 -17.30 -11.00 9.34
N SER A 151 -16.03 -11.19 9.72
CA SER A 151 -15.58 -11.03 11.11
C SER A 151 -15.74 -9.59 11.62
N GLY A 152 -15.81 -8.59 10.73
CA GLY A 152 -15.80 -7.17 11.08
C GLY A 152 -14.46 -6.66 11.64
N ALA A 153 -13.40 -7.49 11.67
CA ALA A 153 -12.07 -7.07 12.09
C ALA A 153 -11.35 -6.26 10.98
N VAL A 154 -11.55 -6.61 9.71
CA VAL A 154 -10.88 -5.99 8.55
C VAL A 154 -11.89 -5.39 7.55
N ASP A 155 -11.41 -4.42 6.78
CA ASP A 155 -12.14 -3.67 5.75
C ASP A 155 -12.12 -4.35 4.36
N GLY A 156 -11.30 -5.39 4.20
CA GLY A 156 -11.07 -6.07 2.93
C GLY A 156 -9.97 -7.10 3.01
N VAL A 157 -9.55 -7.59 1.84
CA VAL A 157 -8.53 -8.63 1.69
C VAL A 157 -7.37 -8.21 0.77
N MET A 158 -6.21 -8.80 1.00
CA MET A 158 -5.01 -8.65 0.18
C MET A 158 -4.71 -10.00 -0.49
N LEU A 159 -4.38 -9.96 -1.78
CA LEU A 159 -3.99 -11.11 -2.59
C LEU A 159 -2.57 -10.87 -3.10
N ASP A 160 -1.63 -11.65 -2.59
CA ASP A 160 -0.19 -11.50 -2.88
C ASP A 160 0.23 -12.20 -4.17
N TRP A 161 1.22 -11.65 -4.88
CA TRP A 161 1.72 -12.11 -6.19
C TRP A 161 0.68 -12.16 -7.32
N TRP A 162 0.16 -10.99 -7.70
CA TRP A 162 -0.93 -10.84 -8.66
C TRP A 162 -0.47 -10.68 -10.12
N ASP A 163 -1.22 -11.28 -11.06
CA ASP A 163 -1.10 -11.11 -12.52
C ASP A 163 -2.49 -10.94 -13.19
N ASP A 164 -2.54 -10.79 -14.52
CA ASP A 164 -3.79 -10.51 -15.28
C ASP A 164 -4.18 -11.64 -16.26
N ASP A 165 -4.00 -12.88 -15.83
CA ASP A 165 -4.41 -14.08 -16.57
C ASP A 165 -5.86 -14.54 -16.28
N ASP A 166 -6.27 -15.66 -16.88
CA ASP A 166 -7.62 -16.22 -16.77
C ASP A 166 -7.93 -16.74 -15.35
N ASP A 167 -6.93 -17.30 -14.66
CA ASP A 167 -7.10 -17.88 -13.34
C ASP A 167 -7.13 -16.82 -12.25
N HIS A 168 -6.30 -15.77 -12.37
CA HIS A 168 -6.37 -14.56 -11.55
C HIS A 168 -7.70 -13.82 -11.77
N LEU A 169 -8.19 -13.71 -13.01
CA LEU A 169 -9.51 -13.12 -13.29
C LEU A 169 -10.65 -13.94 -12.66
N ALA A 170 -10.61 -15.27 -12.76
CA ALA A 170 -11.59 -16.15 -12.14
C ALA A 170 -11.53 -16.08 -10.60
N LEU A 171 -10.33 -16.01 -10.02
CA LEU A 171 -10.13 -15.86 -8.57
C LEU A 171 -10.67 -14.52 -8.06
N ALA A 172 -10.31 -13.40 -8.72
CA ALA A 172 -10.83 -12.08 -8.34
C ALA A 172 -12.35 -11.99 -8.45
N ARG A 173 -12.97 -12.68 -9.42
CA ARG A 173 -14.44 -12.78 -9.52
C ARG A 173 -15.03 -13.52 -8.31
N ALA A 174 -14.52 -14.72 -8.01
CA ALA A 174 -14.99 -15.53 -6.88
C ALA A 174 -14.84 -14.79 -5.54
N VAL A 175 -13.68 -14.18 -5.29
CA VAL A 175 -13.43 -13.36 -4.09
C VAL A 175 -14.37 -12.16 -4.03
N ARG A 176 -14.51 -11.39 -5.12
CA ARG A 176 -15.40 -10.22 -5.17
C ARG A 176 -16.87 -10.57 -4.95
N GLU A 177 -17.34 -11.68 -5.51
CA GLU A 177 -18.69 -12.19 -5.29
C GLU A 177 -18.91 -12.56 -3.81
N ALA A 178 -17.96 -13.26 -3.20
CA ALA A 178 -18.06 -13.73 -1.83
C ALA A 178 -17.96 -12.63 -0.75
N ILE A 179 -17.12 -11.60 -0.95
CA ILE A 179 -16.97 -10.46 -0.02
C ILE A 179 -17.94 -9.29 -0.30
N GLY A 180 -18.60 -9.31 -1.46
CA GLY A 180 -19.54 -8.28 -1.88
C GLY A 180 -18.88 -6.97 -2.40
N PRO A 181 -19.71 -5.98 -2.77
CA PRO A 181 -19.26 -4.78 -3.49
C PRO A 181 -18.61 -3.71 -2.61
N GLY A 182 -18.77 -3.78 -1.28
CA GLY A 182 -18.36 -2.76 -0.32
C GLY A 182 -17.00 -3.01 0.37
N ALA A 183 -16.55 -4.26 0.45
CA ALA A 183 -15.23 -4.60 0.98
C ALA A 183 -14.11 -4.31 -0.03
N LEU A 184 -12.88 -4.14 0.45
CA LEU A 184 -11.73 -3.81 -0.39
C LEU A 184 -11.01 -5.06 -0.90
N ILE A 185 -10.42 -4.97 -2.09
CA ILE A 185 -9.40 -5.93 -2.57
C ILE A 185 -8.13 -5.13 -2.90
N LEU A 186 -7.04 -5.46 -2.21
CA LEU A 186 -5.68 -5.03 -2.51
C LEU A 186 -4.96 -6.17 -3.23
N ALA A 187 -4.22 -5.91 -4.29
CA ALA A 187 -3.49 -6.95 -5.04
C ALA A 187 -2.03 -6.58 -5.22
N ASN A 188 -1.08 -7.49 -4.96
CA ASN A 188 0.34 -7.22 -5.22
C ASN A 188 0.66 -7.36 -6.72
N ALA A 189 0.34 -6.33 -7.49
CA ALA A 189 0.68 -6.26 -8.91
C ALA A 189 2.15 -5.83 -9.15
N ASN A 190 2.92 -5.53 -8.09
CA ASN A 190 4.20 -4.83 -8.19
C ASN A 190 4.00 -3.55 -9.04
N ASP A 191 4.82 -3.31 -10.06
CA ASP A 191 4.70 -2.19 -11.00
C ASP A 191 4.00 -2.55 -12.33
N ARG A 192 3.17 -3.61 -12.35
CA ARG A 192 2.38 -4.05 -13.53
C ARG A 192 0.96 -3.46 -13.55
N GLN A 193 0.40 -3.32 -14.76
CA GLN A 193 -1.01 -2.98 -14.98
C GLN A 193 -1.82 -4.25 -15.21
N THR A 194 -3.04 -4.34 -14.65
CA THR A 194 -3.88 -5.55 -14.74
C THR A 194 -5.30 -5.22 -15.26
N PRO A 195 -5.44 -4.84 -16.55
CA PRO A 195 -6.70 -4.31 -17.11
C PRO A 195 -7.92 -5.21 -16.99
N ARG A 196 -7.76 -6.54 -17.00
CA ARG A 196 -8.88 -7.49 -16.91
C ARG A 196 -9.43 -7.59 -15.49
N THR A 197 -8.55 -7.53 -14.49
CA THR A 197 -8.89 -7.60 -13.06
C THR A 197 -9.22 -6.24 -12.43
N ALA A 198 -8.81 -5.13 -13.04
CA ALA A 198 -9.04 -3.77 -12.54
C ALA A 198 -10.47 -3.42 -12.05
N PRO A 199 -11.58 -3.83 -12.71
CA PRO A 199 -12.94 -3.54 -12.23
C PRO A 199 -13.29 -4.19 -10.88
N LEU A 200 -12.50 -5.18 -10.44
CA LEU A 200 -12.71 -6.00 -9.25
C LEU A 200 -11.81 -5.56 -8.09
N VAL A 201 -10.67 -4.92 -8.37
CA VAL A 201 -9.60 -4.57 -7.42
C VAL A 201 -9.67 -3.09 -7.03
N ASN A 202 -9.51 -2.77 -5.75
CA ASN A 202 -9.57 -1.40 -5.20
C ASN A 202 -8.21 -0.70 -5.16
N GLY A 203 -7.10 -1.43 -5.10
CA GLY A 203 -5.77 -0.86 -5.14
C GLY A 203 -4.72 -1.90 -5.46
N PHE A 204 -3.57 -1.43 -5.93
CA PHE A 204 -2.36 -2.25 -5.96
C PHE A 204 -1.53 -2.03 -4.70
N PHE A 205 -0.96 -3.11 -4.18
CA PHE A 205 0.33 -3.04 -3.53
C PHE A 205 1.39 -3.06 -4.63
N MET A 206 2.12 -1.96 -4.75
CA MET A 206 3.18 -1.76 -5.72
C MET A 206 4.51 -1.90 -5.01
N GLU A 207 4.95 -3.15 -4.85
CA GLU A 207 6.27 -3.54 -4.36
C GLU A 207 7.33 -3.19 -5.43
N CYS A 208 7.85 -1.96 -5.40
CA CYS A 208 8.77 -1.48 -6.44
C CYS A 208 10.23 -1.86 -6.17
N TYR A 209 10.50 -3.16 -6.06
CA TYR A 209 11.86 -3.71 -5.87
C TYR A 209 12.81 -3.36 -7.04
N ARG A 210 12.26 -3.15 -8.24
CA ARG A 210 12.98 -2.59 -9.39
C ARG A 210 12.78 -1.08 -9.40
N SER A 211 13.66 -0.35 -8.72
CA SER A 211 13.59 1.13 -8.59
C SER A 211 14.95 1.81 -8.82
N GLN A 212 15.88 1.17 -9.54
CA GLN A 212 17.28 1.62 -9.65
C GLN A 212 17.53 2.57 -10.83
N THR A 213 16.73 2.48 -11.90
CA THR A 213 16.96 3.22 -13.15
C THR A 213 15.85 4.24 -13.44
N PRO A 214 16.09 5.28 -14.27
CA PRO A 214 15.01 6.16 -14.71
C PRO A 214 13.93 5.45 -15.53
N ALA A 215 14.22 4.29 -16.14
CA ALA A 215 13.20 3.47 -16.79
C ALA A 215 12.25 2.82 -15.78
N ASP A 216 12.76 2.44 -14.61
CA ASP A 216 11.95 1.91 -13.52
C ASP A 216 10.99 2.95 -12.97
N TRP A 217 11.49 4.14 -12.61
CA TRP A 217 10.65 5.22 -12.09
C TRP A 217 9.55 5.66 -13.04
N ARG A 218 9.80 5.64 -14.35
CA ARG A 218 8.77 5.90 -15.37
C ARG A 218 7.74 4.78 -15.46
N ARG A 219 8.13 3.51 -15.26
CA ARG A 219 7.21 2.36 -15.20
C ARG A 219 6.32 2.46 -13.96
N ILE A 220 6.91 2.72 -12.80
CA ILE A 220 6.20 2.93 -11.52
C ILE A 220 5.18 4.07 -11.65
N ALA A 221 5.60 5.24 -12.15
CA ALA A 221 4.71 6.38 -12.37
C ALA A 221 3.55 6.05 -13.32
N THR A 222 3.85 5.47 -14.48
CA THR A 222 2.86 5.06 -15.49
C THR A 222 1.84 4.07 -14.92
N THR A 223 2.28 3.09 -14.13
CA THR A 223 1.39 2.12 -13.49
C THR A 223 0.54 2.76 -12.39
N LEU A 224 1.09 3.69 -11.60
CA LEU A 224 0.34 4.39 -10.56
C LEU A 224 -0.75 5.31 -11.16
N GLU A 225 -0.43 6.09 -12.19
CA GLU A 225 -1.42 6.91 -12.91
C GLU A 225 -2.53 6.05 -13.52
N TRP A 226 -2.14 4.91 -14.12
CA TRP A 226 -3.08 3.95 -14.66
C TRP A 226 -3.98 3.34 -13.58
N ALA A 227 -3.42 2.94 -12.44
CA ALA A 227 -4.16 2.37 -11.32
C ALA A 227 -5.13 3.39 -10.72
N GLN A 228 -4.66 4.64 -10.56
CA GLN A 228 -5.47 5.77 -10.08
C GLN A 228 -6.60 6.15 -11.05
N LYS A 229 -6.51 5.77 -12.33
CA LYS A 229 -7.59 5.95 -13.31
C LYS A 229 -8.56 4.76 -13.37
N ASN A 230 -8.04 3.53 -13.41
CA ASN A 230 -8.80 2.35 -13.85
C ASN A 230 -9.30 1.43 -12.72
N LEU A 231 -8.67 1.42 -11.53
CA LEU A 231 -9.11 0.55 -10.44
C LEU A 231 -10.45 0.97 -9.82
N ARG A 232 -11.11 0.04 -9.14
CA ARG A 232 -12.40 0.23 -8.46
C ARG A 232 -12.31 1.26 -7.33
N GLN A 233 -13.36 2.06 -7.15
CA GLN A 233 -13.49 2.99 -6.01
C GLN A 233 -14.09 2.28 -4.77
N PRO A 234 -13.75 2.70 -3.53
CA PRO A 234 -12.72 3.67 -3.19
C PRO A 234 -11.32 3.11 -3.48
N ARG A 235 -10.39 3.96 -3.93
CA ARG A 235 -9.03 3.54 -4.32
C ARG A 235 -8.07 3.50 -3.13
N ILE A 236 -7.24 2.46 -3.06
CA ILE A 236 -6.26 2.24 -1.99
C ILE A 236 -4.88 1.80 -2.51
N ASN A 237 -4.35 2.49 -3.52
CA ASN A 237 -3.01 2.22 -4.06
C ASN A 237 -1.94 2.45 -2.99
N CYS A 238 -1.06 1.47 -2.81
CA CYS A 238 0.02 1.44 -1.82
C CYS A 238 1.34 1.28 -2.58
N VAL A 239 2.26 2.23 -2.48
CA VAL A 239 3.52 2.26 -3.24
C VAL A 239 4.70 2.14 -2.29
N GLU A 240 5.45 1.05 -2.42
CA GLU A 240 6.66 0.81 -1.66
C GLU A 240 7.90 0.90 -2.56
N SER A 241 8.96 1.51 -2.08
CA SER A 241 10.30 1.32 -2.64
C SER A 241 11.24 0.86 -1.53
N TRP A 242 12.05 -0.14 -1.81
CA TRP A 242 13.14 -0.53 -0.92
C TRP A 242 14.29 0.46 -1.04
N TRP A 243 15.11 0.57 0.02
CA TRP A 243 16.37 1.30 -0.07
C TRP A 243 17.39 0.63 -0.99
N HIS A 244 18.36 1.39 -1.49
CA HIS A 244 19.42 0.86 -2.36
C HIS A 244 20.75 0.66 -1.61
N LYS A 245 21.01 1.48 -0.58
CA LYS A 245 22.17 1.37 0.31
C LYS A 245 21.76 1.27 1.77
N SER A 246 20.76 2.03 2.21
CA SER A 246 20.30 2.04 3.60
C SER A 246 18.98 2.79 3.81
N ARG A 247 18.35 2.60 4.97
CA ARG A 247 17.26 3.47 5.49
C ARG A 247 17.64 4.96 5.65
N ASP A 248 18.88 5.37 5.32
CA ASP A 248 19.30 6.77 5.26
C ASP A 248 19.41 7.33 3.83
N ASP A 249 18.93 6.60 2.81
CA ASP A 249 18.75 7.09 1.44
C ASP A 249 17.56 8.08 1.37
N ARG A 250 17.69 9.23 2.04
CA ARG A 250 16.58 10.18 2.26
C ARG A 250 16.01 10.77 0.96
N GLN A 251 16.81 10.87 -0.11
CA GLN A 251 16.32 11.30 -1.44
C GLN A 251 15.31 10.31 -2.02
N LEU A 252 15.65 9.01 -1.96
CA LEU A 252 14.80 7.92 -2.43
C LEU A 252 13.50 7.81 -1.60
N MET A 253 13.60 7.93 -0.27
CA MET A 253 12.44 8.00 0.63
C MET A 253 11.50 9.15 0.26
N ARG A 254 12.04 10.34 -0.03
CA ARG A 254 11.23 11.48 -0.48
C ARG A 254 10.65 11.22 -1.85
N LEU A 255 11.44 10.75 -2.82
CA LEU A 255 11.00 10.44 -4.19
C LEU A 255 9.78 9.51 -4.21
N VAL A 256 9.82 8.36 -3.51
CA VAL A 256 8.66 7.44 -3.46
C VAL A 256 7.46 8.09 -2.78
N SER A 257 7.67 8.84 -1.69
CA SER A 257 6.61 9.55 -0.97
C SER A 257 5.94 10.61 -1.85
N THR A 258 6.71 11.44 -2.54
CA THR A 258 6.21 12.54 -3.37
C THR A 258 5.63 12.07 -4.70
N LEU A 259 6.19 11.02 -5.31
CA LEU A 259 5.60 10.39 -6.50
C LEU A 259 4.20 9.88 -6.19
N THR A 260 4.06 9.18 -5.06
CA THR A 260 2.76 8.66 -4.58
C THR A 260 1.75 9.79 -4.42
N LEU A 261 2.15 10.88 -3.76
CA LEU A 261 1.31 12.04 -3.50
C LEU A 261 0.93 12.83 -4.76
N CYS A 262 1.86 13.02 -5.70
CA CYS A 262 1.59 13.74 -6.94
C CYS A 262 0.62 12.97 -7.86
N LEU A 263 0.75 11.64 -7.93
CA LEU A 263 0.02 10.82 -8.90
C LEU A 263 -1.22 10.12 -8.32
N SER A 264 -1.39 10.08 -7.00
CA SER A 264 -2.48 9.37 -6.36
C SER A 264 -2.90 9.97 -5.02
N ASP A 265 -4.10 9.59 -4.58
CA ASP A 265 -4.53 9.72 -3.18
C ASP A 265 -4.25 8.39 -2.46
N GLY A 266 -3.06 7.83 -2.66
CA GLY A 266 -2.61 6.53 -2.16
C GLY A 266 -1.81 6.60 -0.85
N TYR A 267 -1.11 5.52 -0.55
CA TYR A 267 -0.27 5.34 0.63
C TYR A 267 1.17 5.06 0.18
N CYS A 268 2.16 5.66 0.83
CA CYS A 268 3.58 5.40 0.53
C CYS A 268 4.26 4.57 1.62
N LEU A 269 5.33 3.88 1.25
CA LEU A 269 6.22 3.17 2.16
C LEU A 269 7.66 3.20 1.63
N PHE A 270 8.63 3.23 2.55
CA PHE A 270 10.04 3.14 2.25
C PHE A 270 10.73 2.25 3.29
N SER A 271 11.24 1.11 2.86
CA SER A 271 11.44 -0.08 3.72
C SER A 271 12.69 -0.89 3.34
N ASP A 272 12.93 -1.95 4.12
CA ASP A 272 14.00 -2.92 3.91
C ASP A 272 13.72 -3.88 2.74
N PRO A 273 14.74 -4.21 1.92
CA PRO A 273 14.64 -5.21 0.87
C PRO A 273 14.67 -6.64 1.41
N ASN A 274 14.06 -7.57 0.68
CA ASN A 274 13.94 -8.98 1.08
C ASN A 274 15.27 -9.76 1.07
N SER A 275 16.37 -9.15 0.59
CA SER A 275 17.72 -9.73 0.58
C SER A 275 18.45 -9.66 1.94
N LEU A 276 17.80 -9.16 2.99
CA LEU A 276 18.37 -9.07 4.34
C LEU A 276 18.17 -10.37 5.14
N PRO A 277 19.05 -10.68 6.11
CA PRO A 277 18.86 -11.79 7.07
C PRO A 277 17.81 -11.46 8.16
N LYS A 278 16.92 -10.51 7.89
CA LYS A 278 15.85 -10.02 8.77
C LYS A 278 14.54 -10.05 7.98
N PRO A 279 13.38 -10.04 8.63
CA PRO A 279 12.10 -9.85 7.94
C PRO A 279 12.15 -8.64 7.00
N ASP A 280 11.56 -8.82 5.82
CA ASP A 280 11.32 -7.80 4.80
C ASP A 280 10.38 -6.69 5.29
N HIS A 281 10.22 -5.61 4.51
CA HIS A 281 9.27 -4.52 4.75
C HIS A 281 9.42 -3.73 6.08
N LEU A 282 10.34 -4.12 6.98
CA LEU A 282 10.70 -3.35 8.17
C LEU A 282 11.17 -1.95 7.75
N HIS A 283 10.78 -0.92 8.49
CA HIS A 283 11.01 0.47 8.09
C HIS A 283 11.18 1.42 9.28
N ARG A 284 11.76 2.59 9.03
CA ARG A 284 11.76 3.70 10.00
C ARG A 284 10.50 4.54 9.81
N TRP A 285 10.10 5.25 10.87
CA TRP A 285 9.20 6.39 10.72
C TRP A 285 10.01 7.66 10.42
N TYR A 286 9.68 8.37 9.34
CA TYR A 286 10.43 9.55 8.90
C TYR A 286 9.69 10.85 9.26
N ASP A 287 10.40 11.87 9.76
CA ASP A 287 9.82 13.20 10.06
C ASP A 287 9.24 13.94 8.85
N PHE A 288 9.56 13.46 7.64
CA PHE A 288 8.94 13.87 6.39
C PHE A 288 7.46 13.47 6.31
N TRP A 289 7.09 12.33 6.91
CA TRP A 289 5.71 11.85 6.99
C TRP A 289 4.91 12.51 8.13
N ASN A 290 5.59 13.13 9.10
CA ASN A 290 4.94 13.92 10.17
C ASN A 290 4.40 15.28 9.68
N LYS A 291 4.59 15.65 8.41
CA LYS A 291 4.09 16.92 7.86
C LYS A 291 2.59 16.81 7.55
N SER A 292 1.87 17.93 7.59
CA SER A 292 0.44 17.98 7.33
C SER A 292 0.16 18.87 6.12
N LEU A 293 -0.05 18.23 4.96
CA LEU A 293 -0.39 18.90 3.70
C LEU A 293 -1.86 19.37 3.65
N GLY A 294 -2.73 18.77 4.46
CA GLY A 294 -4.19 18.94 4.33
C GLY A 294 -4.75 18.02 3.25
N LYS A 295 -5.70 18.49 2.46
CA LYS A 295 -6.30 17.78 1.32
C LYS A 295 -5.67 18.22 0.00
N PRO A 296 -5.61 17.32 -1.00
CA PRO A 296 -5.22 17.71 -2.35
C PRO A 296 -6.28 18.60 -2.98
N LEU A 297 -5.85 19.66 -3.67
CA LEU A 297 -6.73 20.60 -4.37
C LEU A 297 -7.03 20.16 -5.80
N GLU A 298 -6.06 19.50 -6.44
CA GLU A 298 -6.12 19.09 -7.85
C GLU A 298 -5.40 17.75 -8.08
N ARG A 299 -5.15 17.39 -9.35
CA ARG A 299 -4.27 16.27 -9.74
C ARG A 299 -2.84 16.78 -9.97
N GLY A 300 -1.86 15.89 -9.91
CA GLY A 300 -0.48 16.27 -10.22
C GLY A 300 -0.31 16.79 -11.65
N THR A 301 0.43 17.88 -11.79
CA THR A 301 0.79 18.52 -13.05
C THR A 301 2.24 18.18 -13.42
N PRO A 302 2.52 17.73 -14.67
CA PRO A 302 3.87 17.43 -15.14
C PRO A 302 4.87 18.58 -14.99
N LEU A 303 6.08 18.27 -14.52
CA LEU A 303 7.24 19.15 -14.52
C LEU A 303 8.11 18.84 -15.75
N GLY A 304 7.91 19.63 -16.81
CA GLY A 304 8.61 19.46 -18.08
C GLY A 304 8.33 18.11 -18.76
N MET A 305 8.88 17.95 -19.96
CA MET A 305 8.75 16.73 -20.76
C MET A 305 10.14 16.37 -21.31
N ALA A 306 10.46 15.08 -21.33
CA ALA A 306 11.60 14.57 -22.06
C ALA A 306 11.34 14.60 -23.57
N GLU A 307 12.41 14.49 -24.37
CA GLU A 307 12.33 14.41 -25.85
C GLU A 307 11.43 13.28 -26.36
N ARG A 308 11.24 12.22 -25.56
CA ARG A 308 10.36 11.08 -25.87
C ARG A 308 8.94 11.21 -25.31
N GLY A 309 8.54 12.42 -24.89
CA GLY A 309 7.16 12.74 -24.50
C GLY A 309 6.71 12.21 -23.14
N HIS A 310 7.64 11.79 -22.27
CA HIS A 310 7.33 11.42 -20.88
C HIS A 310 7.62 12.58 -19.89
N PRO A 311 6.83 12.79 -18.82
CA PRO A 311 7.13 13.78 -17.79
C PRO A 311 8.47 13.54 -17.09
N LEU A 312 9.19 14.62 -16.75
CA LEU A 312 10.44 14.55 -15.97
C LEU A 312 10.21 14.69 -14.44
N GLY A 313 8.96 14.80 -14.03
CA GLY A 313 8.54 15.01 -12.65
C GLY A 313 7.10 15.49 -12.61
N TRP A 314 6.59 15.78 -11.41
CA TRP A 314 5.27 16.35 -11.19
C TRP A 314 5.26 17.24 -9.95
N TYR A 315 4.39 18.24 -9.93
CA TYR A 315 3.99 18.91 -8.69
C TYR A 315 2.48 18.71 -8.45
N ARG A 316 2.03 18.86 -7.20
CA ARG A 316 0.61 18.82 -6.85
C ARG A 316 0.31 19.71 -5.65
N ASP A 317 -0.76 20.50 -5.75
CA ASP A 317 -1.18 21.38 -4.66
C ASP A 317 -2.13 20.72 -3.67
N PHE A 318 -1.92 21.07 -2.40
CA PHE A 318 -2.70 20.68 -1.24
C PHE A 318 -3.01 21.93 -0.40
N ASP A 319 -4.01 21.86 0.48
CA ASP A 319 -4.46 22.99 1.33
C ASP A 319 -3.32 23.77 2.01
N ARG A 320 -2.21 23.10 2.36
CA ARG A 320 -1.11 23.64 3.18
C ARG A 320 0.25 23.62 2.48
N GLY A 321 0.28 23.41 1.16
CA GLY A 321 1.53 23.46 0.40
C GLY A 321 1.53 22.65 -0.90
N ARG A 322 2.67 22.69 -1.59
CA ARG A 322 2.92 22.00 -2.85
C ARG A 322 3.83 20.80 -2.61
N VAL A 323 3.43 19.65 -3.13
CA VAL A 323 4.32 18.48 -3.25
C VAL A 323 5.04 18.55 -4.58
N VAL A 324 6.33 18.18 -4.59
CA VAL A 324 7.18 18.18 -5.79
C VAL A 324 7.93 16.84 -5.86
N CYS A 325 7.96 16.24 -7.05
CA CYS A 325 8.65 14.99 -7.35
C CYS A 325 9.45 15.18 -8.64
N VAL A 326 10.75 14.85 -8.65
CA VAL A 326 11.62 14.98 -9.84
C VAL A 326 12.27 13.64 -10.15
N LEU A 327 12.08 13.13 -11.38
CA LEU A 327 12.59 11.83 -11.77
C LEU A 327 14.12 11.81 -11.97
N PRO A 328 14.79 10.65 -11.85
CA PRO A 328 16.24 10.56 -11.96
C PRO A 328 16.85 10.91 -13.33
N ASP A 329 16.08 10.91 -14.43
CA ASP A 329 16.51 11.37 -15.76
C ASP A 329 16.31 12.88 -16.00
N ALA A 330 15.81 13.62 -15.01
CA ALA A 330 15.66 15.07 -15.10
C ALA A 330 16.98 15.83 -14.87
N LYS A 331 16.93 17.14 -15.14
CA LYS A 331 17.82 18.12 -14.51
C LYS A 331 17.15 18.64 -13.22
N PRO A 332 17.88 19.28 -12.28
CA PRO A 332 17.25 19.93 -11.14
C PRO A 332 16.17 20.90 -11.60
N PHE A 333 14.99 20.86 -10.98
CA PHE A 333 13.92 21.81 -11.25
C PHE A 333 13.93 22.94 -10.23
N GLU A 334 13.80 24.17 -10.72
CA GLU A 334 13.50 25.34 -9.90
C GLU A 334 11.99 25.52 -9.82
N ILE A 335 11.46 25.50 -8.59
CA ILE A 335 10.05 25.63 -8.27
C ILE A 335 9.83 27.03 -7.72
N GLN A 336 9.18 27.86 -8.53
CA GLN A 336 8.76 29.21 -8.14
C GLN A 336 7.35 29.16 -7.52
N LEU A 337 7.17 29.91 -6.43
CA LEU A 337 5.95 30.02 -5.65
C LEU A 337 5.63 31.49 -5.40
N ASP A 338 4.33 31.82 -5.30
CA ASP A 338 3.87 33.19 -5.10
C ASP A 338 4.21 33.75 -3.71
N VAL A 339 4.28 32.86 -2.72
CA VAL A 339 4.50 33.15 -1.30
C VAL A 339 5.63 32.27 -0.75
N PRO A 340 6.33 32.68 0.32
CA PRO A 340 7.40 31.86 0.89
C PRO A 340 6.84 30.55 1.46
N HIS A 341 7.48 29.44 1.11
CA HIS A 341 7.19 28.12 1.66
C HIS A 341 8.44 27.56 2.37
N LYS A 342 8.24 26.67 3.34
CA LYS A 342 9.29 25.91 4.00
C LYS A 342 9.47 24.55 3.33
N SER A 343 10.68 24.30 2.85
CA SER A 343 11.10 22.98 2.37
C SER A 343 11.17 21.97 3.52
N ALA A 344 10.50 20.82 3.39
CA ALA A 344 10.61 19.72 4.36
C ALA A 344 11.94 18.97 4.23
N ALA A 345 12.57 18.97 3.06
CA ALA A 345 13.87 18.35 2.81
C ALA A 345 15.06 19.16 3.37
N THR A 346 15.00 20.50 3.32
CA THR A 346 16.14 21.39 3.66
C THR A 346 15.87 22.34 4.82
N GLY A 347 14.62 22.52 5.23
CA GLY A 347 14.21 23.51 6.25
C GLY A 347 14.23 24.97 5.76
N LYS A 348 14.76 25.25 4.57
CA LYS A 348 14.83 26.60 3.99
C LYS A 348 13.42 27.16 3.73
N VAL A 349 13.21 28.42 4.11
CA VAL A 349 12.03 29.21 3.74
C VAL A 349 12.38 30.08 2.53
N SER A 350 11.60 30.00 1.45
CA SER A 350 11.89 30.68 0.18
C SER A 350 10.65 30.81 -0.70
N LYS A 351 10.65 31.73 -1.67
CA LYS A 351 9.71 31.67 -2.82
C LYS A 351 10.20 30.74 -3.94
N THR A 352 11.47 30.34 -3.87
CA THR A 352 12.18 29.64 -4.94
C THR A 352 12.95 28.46 -4.34
N HIS A 353 12.64 27.25 -4.76
CA HIS A 353 13.24 26.00 -4.27
C HIS A 353 13.80 25.17 -5.43
N THR A 354 15.01 24.65 -5.28
CA THR A 354 15.60 23.73 -6.26
C THR A 354 15.44 22.30 -5.76
N VAL A 355 14.78 21.43 -6.54
CA VAL A 355 14.65 20.00 -6.24
C VAL A 355 15.54 19.21 -7.20
N PRO A 356 16.49 18.40 -6.70
CA PRO A 356 17.43 17.66 -7.55
C PRO A 356 16.77 16.42 -8.20
N PRO A 357 17.38 15.84 -9.25
CA PRO A 357 16.91 14.61 -9.87
C PRO A 357 16.90 13.43 -8.90
N GLY A 358 15.86 12.60 -8.95
CA GLY A 358 15.71 11.43 -8.09
C GLY A 358 15.36 11.78 -6.64
N ASP A 359 14.70 12.91 -6.42
CA ASP A 359 14.32 13.44 -5.12
C ASP A 359 12.90 14.04 -5.17
N GLY A 360 12.40 14.42 -4.01
CA GLY A 360 11.16 15.16 -3.87
C GLY A 360 11.16 16.06 -2.64
N ASP A 361 10.17 16.95 -2.54
CA ASP A 361 10.00 17.80 -1.37
C ASP A 361 8.51 18.08 -1.07
N LEU A 362 8.24 18.44 0.18
CA LEU A 362 7.00 19.06 0.60
C LEU A 362 7.33 20.53 0.87
N LEU A 363 6.83 21.41 0.01
CA LEU A 363 6.97 22.86 0.16
C LEU A 363 5.73 23.34 0.92
N LEU A 364 5.88 23.63 2.21
CA LEU A 364 4.78 23.90 3.13
C LEU A 364 4.56 25.41 3.32
N VAL A 365 3.31 25.87 3.32
CA VAL A 365 2.99 27.27 3.66
C VAL A 365 3.34 27.52 5.13
N GLU A 366 4.10 28.58 5.43
CA GLU A 366 4.26 29.06 6.81
C GLU A 366 3.10 30.00 7.16
N GLY A 367 2.48 29.78 8.33
CA GLY A 367 1.30 30.54 8.80
C GLY A 367 0.01 29.70 8.82
N ARG A 368 -0.99 30.13 9.60
CA ARG A 368 -2.32 29.50 9.58
C ARG A 368 -3.11 30.08 8.42
N ILE A 369 -3.40 29.27 7.40
CA ILE A 369 -4.36 29.64 6.36
C ILE A 369 -5.74 29.76 7.01
N ASN A 370 -6.28 30.97 7.02
CA ASN A 370 -7.65 31.23 7.45
C ASN A 370 -8.59 30.98 6.25
N PRO A 371 -9.45 29.93 6.28
CA PRO A 371 -10.17 29.46 5.09
C PRO A 371 -11.21 30.46 4.55
N SER A 372 -11.46 31.57 5.24
CA SER A 372 -12.44 32.59 4.85
C SER A 372 -11.86 33.84 4.16
N SER A 373 -10.53 33.98 4.01
CA SER A 373 -9.92 35.23 3.50
C SER A 373 -8.89 35.10 2.39
N GLY A 374 -8.38 33.90 2.09
CA GLY A 374 -7.40 33.70 1.01
C GLY A 374 -6.07 34.46 1.18
N ALA A 375 -5.82 35.00 2.37
CA ALA A 375 -4.65 35.82 2.69
C ALA A 375 -3.89 35.21 3.88
N ILE A 376 -2.56 35.21 3.80
CA ILE A 376 -1.67 34.74 4.87
C ILE A 376 -1.54 35.84 5.93
N THR A 377 -1.68 35.45 7.20
CA THR A 377 -1.34 36.25 8.39
C THR A 377 -0.14 35.66 9.09
#